data_AF-A0A013WPW4-F1
#
_entry.id   AF-A0A013WPW4-F1
#
_cell.length_a   1.000
_cell.length_b   1.000
_cell.length_c   1.000
_cell.angle_alpha   90.00
_cell.angle_beta   90.00
_cell.angle_gamma   90.00
#
_symmetry.space_group_name_H-M   'P 1'
#
loop_
_entity.id
_entity.type
_entity.pdbx_description
1 polymer ?
#
loop_
_entity_poly.entity_id
_entity_poly.type
_entity_poly.pdbx_seq_one_letter_code
_entity_poly.pdbx_strand_id
1 'polypeptide(L)'
;MAVELTILAWAMVLLLVHIFAAAHFKTKQYGPRWNMGARDEKLPPLHPLAGRLTRAQANFQETLPIAIVALLGVVLADRTSDTTALGAWIWLGARLAYLPVYALGIPMIRTLIFLVSLIGLGMVLWPLLGL
;
A
#
# COMPACT_ATOMS: atom_id res chain seq x y z
N MET A 1 0.99 11.60 20.39
CA MET A 1 1.41 10.44 19.58
C MET A 1 2.11 10.97 18.34
N ALA A 2 3.27 10.43 17.95
CA ALA A 2 3.96 10.87 16.75
C ALA A 2 3.04 10.69 15.52
N VAL A 3 3.05 11.67 14.61
CA VAL A 3 2.18 11.67 13.42
C VAL A 3 2.45 10.44 12.56
N GLU A 4 3.71 10.02 12.49
CA GLU A 4 4.21 8.84 11.79
C GLU A 4 3.55 7.55 12.27
N LEU A 5 3.32 7.40 13.59
CA LEU A 5 2.60 6.23 14.13
C LEU A 5 1.12 6.23 13.74
N THR A 6 0.49 7.41 13.72
CA THR A 6 -0.90 7.57 13.25
C THR A 6 -1.02 7.17 11.78
N ILE A 7 -0.08 7.63 10.95
CA ILE A 7 -0.03 7.33 9.53
C ILE A 7 0.23 5.84 9.30
N LEU A 8 1.11 5.23 10.11
CA LEU A 8 1.36 3.80 10.05
C LEU A 8 0.11 2.98 10.40
N ALA A 9 -0.66 3.40 11.40
CA ALA A 9 -1.94 2.77 11.74
C ALA A 9 -2.93 2.86 10.57
N TRP A 10 -3.06 4.03 9.93
CA TRP A 10 -3.88 4.19 8.73
C TRP A 10 -3.37 3.37 7.54
N ALA A 11 -2.06 3.17 7.41
CA ALA A 11 -1.51 2.27 6.40
C ALA A 11 -1.91 0.81 6.64
N MET A 12 -2.05 0.37 7.89
CA MET A 12 -2.59 -0.96 8.20
C MET A 12 -4.07 -1.07 7.82
N VAL A 13 -4.86 -0.01 8.05
CA VAL A 13 -6.25 0.04 7.57
C VAL A 13 -6.28 -0.02 6.03
N LEU A 14 -5.40 0.71 5.36
CA LEU A 14 -5.29 0.68 3.90
C LEU A 14 -4.83 -0.70 3.37
N LEU A 15 -3.96 -1.42 4.09
CA LEU A 15 -3.61 -2.80 3.75
C LEU A 15 -4.85 -3.71 3.78
N LEU A 16 -5.69 -3.59 4.81
CA LEU A 16 -6.95 -4.32 4.89
C LEU A 16 -7.85 -4.01 3.69
N VAL A 17 -7.95 -2.74 3.28
CA VAL A 17 -8.69 -2.34 2.08
C VAL A 17 -8.15 -3.05 0.83
N HIS A 18 -6.83 -3.14 0.66
CA HIS A 18 -6.23 -3.87 -0.48
C HIS A 18 -6.58 -5.37 -0.45
N ILE A 19 -6.47 -6.00 0.73
CA ILE A 19 -6.78 -7.42 0.93
C ILE A 19 -8.26 -7.69 0.61
N PHE A 20 -9.17 -6.92 1.20
CA PHE A 20 -10.61 -7.12 1.01
C PHE A 20 -11.04 -6.79 -0.42
N ALA A 21 -10.49 -5.76 -1.06
CA ALA A 21 -10.79 -5.46 -2.46
C ALA A 21 -10.38 -6.63 -3.38
N ALA A 22 -9.15 -7.13 -3.27
CA ALA A 22 -8.71 -8.25 -4.08
C ALA A 22 -9.51 -9.54 -3.79
N ALA A 23 -9.74 -9.86 -2.51
CA ALA A 23 -10.50 -11.02 -2.09
C ALA A 23 -11.95 -10.99 -2.57
N HIS A 24 -12.61 -9.83 -2.50
CA HIS A 24 -14.00 -9.64 -2.95
C HIS A 24 -14.16 -9.96 -4.43
N PHE A 25 -13.30 -9.40 -5.29
CA PHE A 25 -13.40 -9.64 -6.73
C PHE A 25 -12.96 -11.04 -7.14
N LYS A 26 -12.00 -11.67 -6.44
CA LYS A 26 -11.71 -13.10 -6.61
C LYS A 26 -12.89 -13.97 -6.22
N THR A 27 -13.55 -13.67 -5.10
CA THR A 27 -14.73 -14.40 -4.63
C THR A 27 -15.92 -14.22 -5.57
N LYS A 28 -16.11 -13.04 -6.16
CA LYS A 28 -17.12 -12.84 -7.20
C LYS A 28 -16.88 -13.70 -8.44
N GLN A 29 -15.63 -13.95 -8.81
CA GLN A 29 -15.28 -14.75 -9.98
C GLN A 29 -15.33 -16.26 -9.71
N TYR A 30 -14.76 -16.71 -8.59
CA TYR A 30 -14.58 -18.14 -8.28
C TYR A 30 -15.62 -18.70 -7.29
N GLY A 31 -16.41 -17.82 -6.68
CA GLY A 31 -17.46 -18.19 -5.73
C GLY A 31 -17.01 -18.28 -4.26
N PRO A 32 -17.97 -18.26 -3.32
CA PRO A 32 -17.70 -18.31 -1.88
C PRO A 32 -17.17 -19.65 -1.40
N ARG A 33 -17.58 -20.77 -2.02
CA ARG A 33 -17.06 -22.12 -1.70
C ARG A 33 -15.56 -22.19 -1.94
N TRP A 34 -15.10 -21.68 -3.09
CA TRP A 34 -13.68 -21.58 -3.38
C TRP A 34 -12.95 -20.69 -2.35
N ASN A 35 -13.51 -19.52 -2.03
CA ASN A 35 -12.85 -18.57 -1.12
C ASN A 35 -12.69 -19.12 0.31
N MET A 36 -13.62 -19.95 0.78
CA MET A 36 -13.58 -20.62 2.09
C MET A 36 -12.81 -21.95 2.09
N GLY A 37 -12.51 -22.51 0.91
CA GLY A 37 -11.77 -23.75 0.75
C GLY A 37 -10.24 -23.56 0.74
N ALA A 38 -9.52 -24.65 0.45
CA ALA A 38 -8.05 -24.64 0.38
C ALA A 38 -7.47 -23.90 -0.84
N ARG A 39 -8.30 -23.62 -1.86
CA ARG A 39 -7.95 -22.87 -3.09
C ARG A 39 -6.89 -23.52 -3.99
N ASP A 40 -6.70 -24.84 -3.87
CA ASP A 40 -5.71 -25.60 -4.66
C ASP A 40 -6.18 -25.96 -6.09
N GLU A 41 -7.42 -25.63 -6.42
CA GLU A 41 -8.04 -25.94 -7.72
C GLU A 41 -7.39 -25.13 -8.86
N LYS A 42 -7.20 -25.76 -10.03
CA LYS A 42 -6.82 -25.05 -11.26
C LYS A 42 -8.01 -24.23 -11.75
N LEU A 43 -7.89 -22.91 -11.65
CA LEU A 43 -8.92 -21.95 -12.05
C LEU A 43 -8.55 -21.20 -13.34
N PRO A 44 -9.55 -20.69 -14.09
CA PRO A 44 -9.29 -19.79 -15.21
C PRO A 44 -8.60 -18.50 -14.74
N PRO A 45 -7.89 -17.77 -15.64
CA PRO A 45 -7.27 -16.50 -15.29
C PRO A 45 -8.25 -15.47 -14.71
N LEU A 46 -7.75 -14.60 -13.85
CA LEU A 46 -8.55 -13.51 -13.28
C LEU A 46 -9.02 -12.54 -14.36
N HIS A 47 -10.27 -12.08 -14.24
CA HIS A 47 -10.76 -10.95 -15.01
C HIS A 47 -9.88 -9.71 -14.78
N PRO A 48 -9.79 -8.80 -15.76
CA PRO A 48 -8.85 -7.68 -15.71
C PRO A 48 -8.89 -6.87 -14.41
N LEU A 49 -10.08 -6.59 -13.86
CA LEU A 49 -10.23 -5.85 -12.61
C LEU A 49 -9.68 -6.64 -11.40
N ALA A 50 -10.06 -7.90 -11.23
CA ALA A 50 -9.57 -8.75 -10.14
C ALA A 50 -8.05 -8.95 -10.22
N GLY A 51 -7.52 -9.11 -11.43
CA GLY A 51 -6.08 -9.16 -11.69
C GLY A 51 -5.36 -7.86 -11.34
N ARG A 52 -5.95 -6.70 -11.67
CA ARG A 52 -5.40 -5.38 -11.32
C ARG A 52 -5.37 -5.15 -9.81
N LEU A 53 -6.46 -5.45 -9.10
CA LEU A 53 -6.51 -5.33 -7.65
C LEU A 53 -5.53 -6.27 -6.94
N THR A 54 -5.34 -7.49 -7.46
CA THR A 54 -4.35 -8.43 -6.93
C THR A 54 -2.92 -7.89 -7.08
N ARG A 55 -2.59 -7.26 -8.21
CA ARG A 55 -1.28 -6.62 -8.40
C ARG A 55 -1.11 -5.37 -7.54
N ALA A 56 -2.16 -4.57 -7.36
CA ALA A 56 -2.13 -3.42 -6.46
C ALA A 56 -1.88 -3.85 -5.01
N GLN A 57 -2.54 -4.93 -4.56
CA GLN A 57 -2.31 -5.54 -3.25
C GLN A 57 -0.85 -5.98 -3.10
N ALA A 58 -0.32 -6.76 -4.06
CA ALA A 58 1.07 -7.23 -4.02
C ALA A 58 2.05 -6.04 -3.94
N ASN A 59 1.86 -5.01 -4.76
CA ASN A 59 2.71 -3.82 -4.74
C ASN A 59 2.68 -3.10 -3.37
N PHE A 60 1.51 -3.03 -2.71
CA PHE A 60 1.42 -2.44 -1.37
C PHE A 60 2.14 -3.31 -0.34
N GLN A 61 1.96 -4.63 -0.40
CA GLN A 61 2.62 -5.56 0.52
C GLN A 61 4.14 -5.61 0.35
N GLU A 62 4.66 -5.48 -0.87
CA GLU A 62 6.11 -5.42 -1.15
C GLU A 62 6.77 -4.14 -0.61
N THR A 63 6.03 -3.02 -0.61
CA THR A 63 6.60 -1.70 -0.23
C THR A 63 6.29 -1.29 1.20
N LEU A 64 5.25 -1.87 1.82
CA LEU A 64 4.85 -1.55 3.19
C LEU A 64 5.93 -1.85 4.25
N PRO A 65 6.70 -2.96 4.20
CA PRO A 65 7.79 -3.20 5.14
C PRO A 65 8.82 -2.06 5.18
N ILE A 66 9.11 -1.45 4.04
CA ILE A 66 10.03 -0.31 3.95
C ILE A 66 9.44 0.89 4.69
N ALA A 67 8.14 1.17 4.49
CA ALA A 67 7.45 2.24 5.18
C ALA A 67 7.30 2.00 6.69
N ILE A 68 7.05 0.75 7.11
CA ILE A 68 7.04 0.36 8.53
C ILE A 68 8.38 0.71 9.16
N VAL A 69 9.50 0.28 8.55
CA VAL A 69 10.84 0.53 9.08
C VAL A 69 11.16 2.03 9.11
N ALA A 70 10.81 2.79 8.07
CA ALA A 70 11.07 4.22 8.03
C ALA A 70 10.26 4.99 9.09
N LEU A 71 8.94 4.77 9.16
CA LEU A 71 8.03 5.49 10.05
C LEU A 71 8.26 5.12 11.52
N LEU A 72 8.46 3.82 11.83
CA LEU A 72 8.83 3.41 13.19
C LEU A 72 10.24 3.88 13.53
N GLY A 73 11.17 3.76 12.58
CA GLY A 73 12.57 4.10 12.78
C GLY A 73 12.77 5.54 13.21
N VAL A 74 12.13 6.52 12.54
CA VAL A 74 12.25 7.93 12.93
C VAL A 74 11.68 8.22 14.31
N VAL A 75 10.62 7.51 14.72
CA VAL A 75 10.03 7.65 16.05
C VAL A 75 10.96 7.04 17.11
N LEU A 76 11.48 5.84 16.87
CA LEU A 76 12.37 5.16 17.80
C LEU A 76 13.73 5.84 17.94
N ALA A 77 14.21 6.49 16.88
CA ALA A 77 15.47 7.23 16.87
C ALA A 77 15.32 8.68 17.39
N ASP A 78 14.12 9.11 17.78
CA ASP A 78 13.81 10.49 18.18
C ASP A 78 14.20 11.53 17.09
N ARG A 79 13.89 11.19 15.82
CA ARG A 79 14.20 12.00 14.63
C ARG A 79 12.97 12.46 13.87
N THR A 80 11.83 12.53 14.54
CA THR A 80 10.60 13.08 13.96
C THR A 80 10.71 14.59 13.75
N SER A 81 10.10 15.10 12.68
CA SER A 81 10.06 16.53 12.32
C SER A 81 8.84 16.84 11.45
N ASP A 82 8.59 18.12 11.17
CA ASP A 82 7.54 18.52 10.22
C ASP A 82 7.76 17.92 8.82
N THR A 83 9.03 17.74 8.43
CA THR A 83 9.41 17.12 7.15
C THR A 83 9.05 15.64 7.12
N THR A 84 9.31 14.88 8.19
CA THR A 84 8.93 13.45 8.25
C THR A 84 7.42 13.30 8.31
N ALA A 85 6.71 14.17 9.03
CA ALA A 85 5.25 14.18 9.06
C ALA A 85 4.66 14.48 7.67
N LEU A 86 5.18 15.49 6.95
CA LEU A 86 4.76 15.80 5.59
C LEU A 86 5.04 14.64 4.62
N GLY A 87 6.25 14.07 4.68
CA GLY A 87 6.65 12.94 3.85
C GLY A 87 5.74 11.73 4.05
N ALA A 88 5.40 11.43 5.31
CA ALA A 88 4.48 10.36 5.67
C ALA A 88 3.08 10.59 5.10
N TRP A 89 2.56 11.82 5.12
CA TRP A 89 1.25 12.16 4.52
C TRP A 89 1.27 12.05 3.00
N ILE A 90 2.32 12.53 2.35
CA ILE A 90 2.52 12.39 0.90
C ILE A 90 2.52 10.91 0.53
N TRP A 91 3.28 10.10 1.26
CA TRP A 91 3.35 8.67 1.04
C TRP A 91 1.97 8.02 1.16
N LEU A 92 1.28 8.20 2.29
CA LEU A 92 -0.02 7.56 2.53
C LEU A 92 -1.08 8.03 1.52
N GLY A 93 -1.16 9.34 1.24
CA GLY A 93 -2.09 9.91 0.27
C GLY A 93 -1.86 9.35 -1.14
N ALA A 94 -0.60 9.24 -1.56
CA ALA A 94 -0.26 8.63 -2.84
C ALA A 94 -0.64 7.14 -2.87
N ARG A 95 -0.38 6.37 -1.79
CA ARG A 95 -0.80 4.96 -1.72
C ARG A 95 -2.33 4.80 -1.74
N LEU A 96 -3.07 5.72 -1.12
CA LEU A 96 -4.53 5.73 -1.16
C LEU A 96 -5.04 5.98 -2.59
N ALA A 97 -4.46 6.94 -3.31
CA ALA A 97 -4.82 7.25 -4.70
C ALA A 97 -4.39 6.14 -5.69
N TYR A 98 -3.31 5.42 -5.39
CA TYR A 98 -2.78 4.36 -6.24
C TYR A 98 -3.81 3.26 -6.48
N LEU A 99 -4.53 2.82 -5.44
CA LEU A 99 -5.48 1.73 -5.50
C LEU A 99 -6.62 1.95 -6.53
N PRO A 100 -7.42 3.03 -6.48
CA PRO A 100 -8.47 3.28 -7.46
C PRO A 100 -7.92 3.51 -8.87
N VAL A 101 -6.81 4.24 -9.02
CA VAL A 101 -6.18 4.47 -10.35
C VAL A 101 -5.73 3.15 -10.98
N TYR A 102 -5.12 2.27 -10.19
CA TYR A 102 -4.72 0.95 -10.66
C TYR A 102 -5.95 0.09 -11.00
N ALA A 103 -7.02 0.15 -10.21
CA ALA A 103 -8.26 -0.57 -10.49
C ALA A 103 -8.91 -0.14 -11.82
N LEU A 104 -8.89 1.16 -12.13
CA LEU A 104 -9.36 1.74 -13.40
C LEU A 104 -8.47 1.39 -14.59
N GLY A 105 -7.22 0.98 -14.35
CA GLY A 105 -6.29 0.57 -15.39
C GLY A 105 -5.69 1.73 -16.18
N ILE A 106 -5.63 2.93 -15.58
CA ILE A 106 -5.07 4.11 -16.24
C ILE A 106 -3.54 4.01 -16.26
N PRO A 107 -2.90 3.85 -17.43
CA PRO A 107 -1.46 3.73 -17.53
C PRO A 107 -0.78 5.08 -17.22
N MET A 108 0.53 5.05 -16.91
CA MET A 108 1.39 6.20 -16.58
C MET A 108 1.05 6.94 -15.28
N ILE A 109 -0.23 7.27 -15.03
CA ILE A 109 -0.66 7.96 -13.80
C ILE A 109 -0.29 7.15 -12.56
N ARG A 110 -0.48 5.82 -12.60
CA ARG A 110 -0.06 4.93 -11.51
C ARG A 110 1.44 5.06 -11.19
N THR A 111 2.28 5.26 -12.22
CA THR A 111 3.74 5.35 -12.06
C THR A 111 4.12 6.68 -11.44
N LEU A 112 3.46 7.77 -11.85
CA LEU A 112 3.64 9.08 -11.23
C LEU A 112 3.23 9.06 -9.75
N ILE A 113 2.07 8.48 -9.43
CA ILE A 113 1.62 8.31 -8.04
C ILE A 113 2.62 7.50 -7.22
N PHE A 114 3.15 6.42 -7.79
CA PHE A 114 4.18 5.62 -7.12
C PHE A 114 5.45 6.43 -6.86
N LEU A 115 5.90 7.24 -7.82
CA LEU A 115 7.06 8.11 -7.65
C LEU A 115 6.83 9.16 -6.55
N VAL A 116 5.65 9.80 -6.52
CA VAL A 116 5.28 10.73 -5.43
C VAL A 116 5.29 10.03 -4.08
N SER A 117 4.79 8.79 -4.01
CA SER A 117 4.85 7.97 -2.79
C SER A 117 6.29 7.72 -2.35
N LEU A 118 7.21 7.42 -3.27
CA LEU A 118 8.62 7.23 -2.97
C LEU A 118 9.31 8.50 -2.48
N ILE A 119 8.98 9.66 -3.05
CA ILE A 119 9.50 10.95 -2.58
C ILE A 119 9.08 11.19 -1.12
N GLY A 120 7.79 11.01 -0.82
CA GLY A 120 7.28 11.14 0.55
C GLY A 120 7.97 10.17 1.52
N LEU A 121 8.16 8.92 1.10
CA LEU A 121 8.87 7.94 1.92
C LEU A 121 10.36 8.27 2.09
N GLY A 122 11.00 8.81 1.07
CA GLY A 122 12.39 9.28 1.11
C GLY A 122 12.57 10.43 2.10
N MET A 123 11.60 11.36 2.19
CA MET A 123 11.60 12.42 3.19
C MET A 123 11.55 11.87 4.62
N VAL A 124 10.80 10.79 4.85
CA VAL A 124 10.75 10.10 6.15
C VAL A 124 12.07 9.37 6.43
N LEU A 125 12.63 8.70 5.43
CA LEU A 125 13.83 7.89 5.60
C LEU A 125 15.09 8.74 5.79
N TRP A 126 15.13 9.96 5.24
CA TRP A 126 16.32 10.81 5.18
C TRP A 126 17.03 11.00 6.53
N PRO A 127 16.36 11.36 7.64
CA PRO A 127 17.02 11.57 8.94
C PRO A 127 17.63 10.28 9.54
N LEU A 128 17.20 9.11 9.08
CA LEU A 128 17.75 7.82 9.53
C LEU A 128 19.09 7.49 8.87
N LEU A 129 19.42 8.12 7.74
CA LEU A 129 20.66 7.87 7.01
C LEU A 129 21.89 8.55 7.64
N GLY A 130 21.71 9.32 8.73
CA GLY A 130 22.80 10.01 9.42
C GLY A 130 23.33 11.24 8.67
N LEU A 131 22.52 11.76 7.76
CA LEU A 131 22.73 13.01 7.02
C LEU A 131 21.93 14.16 7.63
#